data_AF-A0A352RE71-F1
#
_entry.id   AF-A0A352RE71-F1
#
_cell.length_a   1.000
_cell.length_b   1.000
_cell.length_c   1.000
_cell.angle_alpha   90.00
_cell.angle_beta   90.00
_cell.angle_gamma   90.00
#
_symmetry.space_group_name_H-M   'P 1'
#
loop_
_entity.id
_entity.type
_entity.pdbx_description
1 polymer ?
#
loop_
_entity_poly.entity_id
_entity_poly.type
_entity_poly.pdbx_seq_one_letter_code
_entity_poly.pdbx_strand_id
1 'polypeptide(L)'
;KAEQTENADKEMSPEAQNNINQNQEIVKLAAKKNIEETSMEPPKEWCNFSEGVQKLSSKLASFVRNAVPHNLTGSQLILSFKSGNYASMLTEDNRELLEKIASDWTGHSVHVSCEITPISASQLTIVEHEQILLERKNELKRKNARAFPQVKDILSVFTNSRITNIELSDA
;
A
#
# COMPACT_ATOMS: atom_id res chain seq x y z
N LYS A 1 -55.93 42.49 -2.89
CA LYS A 1 -54.82 42.75 -1.93
C LYS A 1 -55.22 42.05 -0.63
N ALA A 2 -54.58 41.02 -0.11
CA ALA A 2 -53.24 40.47 -0.33
C ALA A 2 -53.26 38.94 -0.14
N GLU A 3 -52.31 38.26 -0.79
CA GLU A 3 -52.03 36.83 -0.69
C GLU A 3 -51.44 36.46 0.68
N GLN A 4 -51.85 35.32 1.22
CA GLN A 4 -51.25 34.66 2.37
C GLN A 4 -50.10 33.77 1.87
N THR A 5 -48.88 34.02 2.33
CA THR A 5 -47.76 33.07 2.21
C THR A 5 -47.61 32.31 3.53
N GLU A 6 -47.97 31.04 3.49
CA GLU A 6 -47.74 30.04 4.53
C GLU A 6 -46.26 29.62 4.47
N ASN A 7 -45.46 30.06 5.44
CA ASN A 7 -44.11 29.54 5.64
C ASN A 7 -44.23 28.23 6.45
N ALA A 8 -44.12 27.10 5.75
CA ALA A 8 -43.94 25.80 6.37
C ALA A 8 -42.47 25.67 6.84
N ASP A 9 -42.21 25.96 8.11
CA ASP A 9 -41.01 25.50 8.80
C ASP A 9 -41.07 23.97 8.90
N LYS A 10 -40.39 23.28 7.99
CA LYS A 10 -40.13 21.84 8.11
C LYS A 10 -39.11 21.63 9.24
N GLU A 11 -39.61 21.47 10.47
CA GLU A 11 -38.84 20.85 11.54
C GLU A 11 -38.40 19.46 11.07
N MET A 12 -37.09 19.26 10.94
CA MET A 12 -36.50 17.98 10.58
C MET A 12 -36.60 17.03 11.78
N SER A 13 -37.20 15.85 11.60
CA SER A 13 -37.34 14.84 12.66
C SER A 13 -35.98 14.54 13.31
N PRO A 14 -35.92 14.34 14.65
CA PRO A 14 -34.70 13.89 15.35
C PRO A 14 -34.04 12.66 14.70
N GLU A 15 -34.84 11.81 14.06
CA GLU A 15 -34.37 10.60 13.36
C GLU A 15 -33.58 10.94 12.09
N ALA A 16 -33.99 11.98 11.35
CA ALA A 16 -33.28 12.44 10.17
C ALA A 16 -31.96 13.14 10.57
N GLN A 17 -31.96 13.90 11.67
CA GLN A 17 -30.75 14.51 12.22
C GLN A 17 -29.73 13.45 12.70
N ASN A 18 -30.22 12.38 13.34
CA ASN A 18 -29.38 11.26 13.80
C ASN A 18 -28.77 10.48 12.62
N ASN A 19 -29.55 10.22 11.57
CA ASN A 19 -29.09 9.52 10.37
C ASN A 19 -28.03 10.34 9.60
N ILE A 20 -28.18 11.68 9.55
CA ILE A 20 -27.17 12.57 8.97
C ILE A 20 -25.87 12.53 9.77
N ASN A 21 -25.93 12.58 11.10
CA ASN A 21 -24.73 12.50 11.95
C ASN A 21 -24.01 11.15 11.83
N GLN A 22 -24.75 10.04 11.81
CA GLN A 22 -24.18 8.71 11.61
C GLN A 22 -23.50 8.57 10.24
N ASN A 23 -24.11 9.08 9.17
CA ASN A 23 -23.49 9.07 7.84
C ASN A 23 -22.23 9.95 7.78
N GLN A 24 -22.21 11.09 8.47
CA GLN A 24 -21.01 11.93 8.57
C GLN A 24 -19.88 11.26 9.36
N GLU A 25 -20.18 10.50 10.42
CA GLU A 25 -19.18 9.70 11.14
C GLU A 25 -18.63 8.55 10.28
N ILE A 26 -19.48 7.86 9.52
CA ILE A 26 -19.06 6.80 8.58
C ILE A 26 -18.14 7.37 7.49
N VAL A 27 -18.48 8.54 6.93
CA VAL A 27 -17.65 9.22 5.93
C VAL A 27 -16.31 9.68 6.53
N LYS A 28 -16.30 10.18 7.77
CA LYS A 28 -15.06 10.54 8.48
C LYS A 28 -14.19 9.32 8.79
N LEU A 29 -14.79 8.18 9.17
CA LEU A 29 -14.09 6.91 9.39
C LEU A 29 -13.51 6.35 8.08
N ALA A 30 -14.26 6.41 6.99
CA ALA A 30 -13.79 6.02 5.66
C ALA A 30 -12.66 6.94 5.17
N ALA A 31 -12.78 8.25 5.39
CA ALA A 31 -11.73 9.22 5.06
C ALA A 31 -10.46 8.99 5.89
N LYS A 32 -10.58 8.75 7.20
CA LYS A 32 -9.44 8.41 8.07
C LYS A 32 -8.75 7.11 7.63
N LYS A 33 -9.53 6.08 7.31
CA LYS A 33 -9.01 4.80 6.81
C LYS A 33 -8.30 4.94 5.45
N ASN A 34 -8.84 5.76 4.55
CA ASN A 34 -8.20 6.07 3.28
C ASN A 34 -6.90 6.89 3.47
N ILE A 35 -6.88 7.84 4.41
CA ILE A 35 -5.66 8.63 4.70
C ILE A 35 -4.57 7.73 5.29
N GLU A 36 -4.91 6.84 6.23
CA GLU A 36 -3.98 5.86 6.81
C GLU A 36 -3.45 4.88 5.74
N GLU A 37 -4.30 4.46 4.80
CA GLU A 37 -3.90 3.57 3.69
C GLU A 37 -3.02 4.28 2.64
N THR A 38 -3.30 5.55 2.31
CA THR A 38 -2.44 6.35 1.39
C THR A 38 -1.11 6.76 2.00
N SER A 39 -1.02 6.85 3.34
CA SER A 39 0.23 7.18 4.03
C SER A 39 1.28 6.06 3.97
N MET A 40 0.87 4.86 3.56
CA MET A 40 1.73 3.68 3.53
C MET A 40 2.23 3.32 2.13
N GLU A 41 1.69 3.92 1.07
CA GLU A 41 2.14 3.64 -0.30
C GLU A 41 3.57 4.19 -0.54
N PRO A 42 4.46 3.43 -1.19
CA PRO A 42 5.75 3.95 -1.61
C PRO A 42 5.58 5.17 -2.53
N PRO A 43 6.42 6.22 -2.41
CA PRO A 43 6.38 7.38 -3.29
C PRO A 43 6.46 6.99 -4.76
N LYS A 44 5.63 7.61 -5.60
CA LYS A 44 5.58 7.33 -7.04
C LYS A 44 6.93 7.48 -7.73
N GLU A 45 7.72 8.48 -7.34
CA GLU A 45 9.07 8.68 -7.87
C GLU A 45 10.00 7.50 -7.58
N TRP A 46 9.90 6.91 -6.39
CA TRP A 46 10.65 5.71 -6.02
C TRP A 46 10.23 4.49 -6.85
N CYS A 47 8.93 4.33 -7.09
CA CYS A 47 8.40 3.28 -7.97
C CYS A 47 8.91 3.45 -9.41
N ASN A 48 8.82 4.66 -9.96
CA ASN A 48 9.31 4.96 -11.31
C ASN A 48 10.81 4.72 -11.44
N PHE A 49 11.59 5.13 -10.43
CA PHE A 49 13.02 4.87 -10.40
C PHE A 49 13.31 3.37 -10.37
N SER A 50 12.62 2.60 -9.53
CA SER A 50 12.72 1.14 -9.52
C SER A 50 12.42 0.51 -10.88
N GLU A 51 11.41 1.00 -11.60
CA GLU A 51 11.09 0.52 -12.95
C GLU A 51 12.19 0.90 -13.96
N GLY A 52 12.77 2.09 -13.83
CA GLY A 52 13.94 2.52 -14.60
C GLY A 52 15.14 1.58 -14.39
N VAL A 53 15.45 1.27 -13.13
CA VAL A 53 16.51 0.33 -12.77
C VAL A 53 16.20 -1.08 -13.30
N GLN A 54 14.94 -1.54 -13.21
CA GLN A 54 14.51 -2.87 -13.66
C GLN A 54 14.78 -3.11 -15.15
N LYS A 55 14.69 -2.07 -15.98
CA LYS A 55 15.01 -2.15 -17.42
C LYS A 55 16.48 -2.46 -17.68
N LEU A 56 17.37 -2.11 -16.75
CA LEU A 56 18.82 -2.27 -16.88
C LEU A 56 19.33 -3.48 -16.08
N SER A 57 18.78 -3.72 -14.89
CA SER A 57 19.13 -4.84 -14.03
C SER A 57 17.98 -5.19 -13.08
N SER A 58 17.42 -6.39 -13.28
CA SER A 58 16.41 -6.96 -12.37
C SER A 58 16.94 -7.16 -10.95
N LYS A 59 18.23 -7.50 -10.82
CA LYS A 59 18.89 -7.65 -9.53
C LYS A 59 18.97 -6.31 -8.78
N LEU A 60 19.38 -5.24 -9.45
CA LEU A 60 19.46 -3.91 -8.85
C LEU A 60 18.09 -3.37 -8.46
N ALA A 61 17.09 -3.59 -9.31
CA ALA A 61 15.72 -3.23 -8.99
C ALA A 61 15.21 -3.95 -7.75
N SER A 62 15.59 -5.22 -7.54
CA SER A 62 15.25 -5.93 -6.30
C SER A 62 15.79 -5.22 -5.05
N PHE A 63 17.02 -4.70 -5.09
CA PHE A 63 17.55 -3.89 -3.97
C PHE A 63 16.71 -2.63 -3.73
N VAL A 64 16.40 -1.86 -4.79
CA VAL A 64 15.59 -0.63 -4.67
C VAL A 64 14.18 -0.94 -4.14
N ARG A 65 13.55 -2.03 -4.60
CA ARG A 65 12.20 -2.44 -4.20
C ARG A 65 12.11 -2.91 -2.75
N ASN A 66 13.19 -3.46 -2.20
CA ASN A 66 13.30 -3.91 -0.82
C ASN A 66 13.86 -2.84 0.13
N ALA A 67 14.35 -1.72 -0.40
CA ALA A 67 14.77 -0.59 0.40
C ALA A 67 13.57 0.30 0.79
N VAL A 68 13.67 0.91 1.96
CA VAL A 68 12.75 1.95 2.42
C VAL A 68 12.88 3.14 1.46
N PRO A 69 11.77 3.66 0.91
CA PRO A 69 11.83 4.76 -0.02
C PRO A 69 12.53 5.98 0.58
N HIS A 70 13.40 6.59 -0.22
CA HIS A 70 14.13 7.79 0.16
C HIS A 70 14.01 8.87 -0.93
N ASN A 71 14.36 10.10 -0.59
CA ASN A 71 14.41 11.18 -1.56
C ASN A 71 15.54 10.93 -2.58
N LEU A 72 15.23 11.10 -3.88
CA LEU A 72 16.16 10.89 -4.99
C LEU A 72 16.87 12.18 -5.44
N THR A 73 16.53 13.35 -4.92
CA THR A 73 17.07 14.64 -5.40
C THR A 73 18.42 15.03 -4.77
N GLY A 74 18.97 14.21 -3.88
CA GLY A 74 20.24 14.46 -3.20
C GLY A 74 21.43 13.86 -3.94
N SER A 75 22.65 14.29 -3.59
CA SER A 75 23.89 13.68 -4.07
C SER A 75 24.15 12.27 -3.51
N GLN A 76 23.26 11.77 -2.65
CA GLN A 76 23.39 10.47 -2.01
C GLN A 76 22.07 9.71 -2.09
N LEU A 77 22.15 8.46 -2.56
CA LEU A 77 21.06 7.50 -2.57
C LEU A 77 21.31 6.48 -1.45
N ILE A 78 20.54 6.58 -0.37
CA ILE A 78 20.66 5.69 0.78
C ILE A 78 19.68 4.53 0.63
N LEU A 79 20.19 3.32 0.42
CA LEU A 79 19.41 2.09 0.44
C LEU A 79 19.29 1.58 1.87
N SER A 80 18.18 1.95 2.49
CA SER A 80 17.83 1.58 3.86
C SER A 80 17.06 0.25 3.88
N PHE A 81 17.61 -0.80 4.48
CA PHE A 81 16.94 -2.11 4.53
C PHE A 81 16.43 -2.45 5.93
N LYS A 82 15.20 -2.96 6.01
CA LYS A 82 14.61 -3.48 7.25
C LYS A 82 15.17 -4.85 7.66
N SER A 83 15.82 -5.56 6.74
CA SER A 83 16.55 -6.82 7.01
C SER A 83 18.02 -6.71 6.58
N GLY A 84 18.92 -7.29 7.36
CA GLY A 84 20.36 -7.18 7.14
C GLY A 84 20.90 -7.94 5.91
N ASN A 85 20.11 -8.82 5.28
CA ASN A 85 20.58 -9.68 4.20
C ASN A 85 20.81 -8.95 2.88
N TYR A 86 20.10 -7.85 2.61
CA TYR A 86 20.26 -7.12 1.35
C TYR A 86 21.54 -6.29 1.31
N ALA A 87 21.88 -5.62 2.42
CA ALA A 87 23.09 -4.81 2.48
C ALA A 87 24.36 -5.63 2.22
N SER A 88 24.41 -6.89 2.67
CA SER A 88 25.57 -7.77 2.46
C SER A 88 25.66 -8.36 1.04
N MET A 89 24.56 -8.38 0.29
CA MET A 89 24.52 -8.90 -1.09
C MET A 89 24.88 -7.84 -2.15
N LEU A 90 24.96 -6.56 -1.75
CA LEU A 90 25.34 -5.47 -2.64
C LEU A 90 26.87 -5.39 -2.76
N THR A 91 27.41 -5.97 -3.84
CA THR A 91 28.83 -5.87 -4.18
C THR A 91 29.19 -4.49 -4.71
N GLU A 92 30.48 -4.16 -4.75
CA GLU A 92 30.93 -2.86 -5.26
C GLU A 92 30.56 -2.62 -6.72
N ASP A 93 30.74 -3.61 -7.61
CA ASP A 93 30.28 -3.50 -9.00
C ASP A 93 28.77 -3.20 -9.12
N ASN A 94 27.96 -3.78 -8.23
CA ASN A 94 26.51 -3.52 -8.20
C ASN A 94 26.21 -2.10 -7.69
N ARG A 95 27.00 -1.60 -6.74
CA ARG A 95 26.93 -0.23 -6.24
C ARG A 95 27.29 0.76 -7.33
N GLU A 96 28.45 0.60 -7.98
CA GLU A 96 28.91 1.49 -9.06
C GLU A 96 27.92 1.53 -10.23
N LEU A 97 27.36 0.38 -10.61
CA LEU A 97 26.32 0.34 -11.64
C LEU A 97 25.06 1.09 -11.19
N LEU A 98 24.61 0.91 -9.94
CA LEU A 98 23.44 1.61 -9.43
C LEU A 98 23.68 3.12 -9.30
N GLU A 99 24.89 3.56 -8.94
CA GLU A 99 25.30 4.97 -8.93
C GLU A 99 25.22 5.59 -10.31
N LYS A 100 25.70 4.86 -11.33
CA LYS A 100 25.59 5.31 -12.72
C LYS A 100 24.12 5.47 -13.13
N ILE A 101 23.28 4.48 -12.83
CA ILE A 101 21.85 4.53 -13.14
C ILE A 101 21.16 5.68 -12.40
N ALA A 102 21.46 5.87 -11.11
CA ALA A 102 20.93 6.96 -10.31
C ALA A 102 21.39 8.32 -10.85
N SER A 103 22.65 8.45 -11.26
CA SER A 103 23.20 9.68 -11.83
C SER A 103 22.58 10.02 -13.18
N ASP A 104 22.37 9.02 -14.04
CA ASP A 104 21.67 9.17 -15.31
C ASP A 104 20.19 9.57 -15.09
N TRP A 105 19.57 9.07 -14.01
CA TRP A 105 18.18 9.39 -13.66
C TRP A 105 18.01 10.82 -13.12
N THR A 106 18.91 11.27 -12.24
CA THR A 106 18.81 12.58 -11.58
C THR A 106 19.47 13.71 -12.36
N GLY A 107 20.34 13.38 -13.32
CA GLY A 107 21.12 14.35 -14.10
C GLY A 107 22.32 14.93 -13.37
N HIS A 108 22.69 14.37 -12.20
CA HIS A 108 23.88 14.77 -11.45
C HIS A 108 24.55 13.56 -10.80
N SER A 109 25.80 13.69 -10.35
CA SER A 109 26.50 12.60 -9.66
C SER A 109 25.75 12.20 -8.39
N VAL A 110 25.55 10.89 -8.19
CA VAL A 110 24.91 10.31 -7.00
C VAL A 110 25.80 9.19 -6.45
N HIS A 111 26.04 9.21 -5.14
CA HIS A 111 26.74 8.13 -4.43
C HIS A 111 25.74 7.20 -3.72
N VAL A 112 25.93 5.89 -3.81
CA VAL A 112 25.03 4.89 -3.22
C VAL A 112 25.62 4.35 -1.93
N SER A 113 24.90 4.52 -0.83
CA SER A 113 25.20 3.90 0.46
C SER A 113 24.11 2.92 0.88
N CYS A 114 24.43 2.05 1.83
CA CYS A 114 23.46 1.14 2.43
C CYS A 114 23.45 1.32 3.93
N GLU A 115 22.26 1.29 4.51
CA GLU A 115 22.05 1.36 5.95
C GLU A 115 21.07 0.28 6.38
N ILE A 116 21.27 -0.25 7.58
CA ILE A 116 20.30 -1.13 8.21
C ILE A 116 19.43 -0.25 9.09
N THR A 117 18.20 0.00 8.65
CA THR A 117 17.26 0.82 9.40
C THR A 117 16.63 -0.03 10.50
N PRO A 118 16.49 0.46 11.74
CA PRO A 118 15.68 -0.21 12.74
C PRO A 118 14.25 -0.42 12.21
N ILE A 119 13.64 -1.53 12.61
CA ILE A 119 12.33 -2.07 12.17
C ILE A 119 11.17 -1.04 12.26
N SER A 120 11.35 0.10 12.91
CA SER A 120 10.36 1.16 13.15
C SER A 120 10.14 2.16 12.01
N ALA A 121 10.67 1.95 10.80
CA ALA A 121 10.31 2.80 9.67
C ALA A 121 8.83 2.63 9.32
N SER A 122 8.04 3.68 9.52
CA SER A 122 6.58 3.70 9.25
C SER A 122 6.23 3.54 7.77
N GLN A 123 7.19 3.79 6.89
CA GLN A 123 7.03 3.71 5.44
C GLN A 123 7.22 2.28 4.93
N LEU A 124 6.37 1.85 3.98
CA LEU A 124 6.50 0.56 3.34
C LEU A 124 7.51 0.60 2.19
N THR A 125 8.21 -0.51 2.00
CA THR A 125 8.92 -0.79 0.76
C THR A 125 7.93 -1.16 -0.36
N ILE A 126 8.39 -1.16 -1.61
CA ILE A 126 7.54 -1.59 -2.74
C ILE A 126 7.07 -3.04 -2.55
N VAL A 127 7.98 -3.91 -2.12
CA VAL A 127 7.66 -5.33 -1.88
C VAL A 127 6.63 -5.50 -0.77
N GLU A 128 6.76 -4.76 0.34
CA GLU A 128 5.80 -4.84 1.44
C GLU A 128 4.41 -4.35 1.02
N HIS A 129 4.36 -3.24 0.27
CA HIS A 129 3.11 -2.69 -0.23
C HIS A 129 2.39 -3.66 -1.17
N GLU A 130 3.10 -4.22 -2.15
CA GLU A 130 2.55 -5.22 -3.07
C GLU A 130 2.07 -6.48 -2.35
N GLN A 131 2.82 -6.95 -1.34
CA GLN A 131 2.43 -8.10 -0.53
C GLN A 131 1.13 -7.84 0.25
N ILE A 132 0.96 -6.64 0.80
CA ILE A 132 -0.28 -6.23 1.48
C ILE A 132 -1.45 -6.20 0.49
N LEU A 133 -1.27 -5.63 -0.70
CA LEU A 133 -2.30 -5.60 -1.72
C LEU A 133 -2.73 -7.01 -2.15
N LEU A 134 -1.75 -7.91 -2.34
CA LEU A 134 -2.02 -9.31 -2.66
C LEU A 134 -2.80 -10.00 -1.55
N GLU A 135 -2.41 -9.82 -0.28
CA GLU A 135 -3.09 -10.42 0.86
C GLU A 135 -4.51 -9.87 1.03
N ARG A 136 -4.74 -8.57 0.82
CA ARG A 136 -6.08 -7.97 0.81
C ARG A 136 -6.96 -8.59 -0.28
N LYS A 137 -6.43 -8.79 -1.49
CA LYS A 137 -7.14 -9.45 -2.59
C LYS A 137 -7.50 -10.89 -2.23
N ASN A 138 -6.56 -11.64 -1.64
CA ASN A 138 -6.81 -13.02 -1.22
C ASN A 138 -7.83 -13.09 -0.09
N GLU A 139 -7.78 -12.17 0.87
CA GLU A 139 -8.76 -12.10 1.96
C GLU A 139 -10.17 -11.79 1.43
N LEU A 140 -10.30 -10.94 0.42
CA LEU A 140 -11.59 -10.71 -0.23
C LEU A 140 -12.11 -11.99 -0.89
N LYS A 141 -11.26 -12.73 -1.60
CA LYS A 141 -11.64 -14.05 -2.15
C LYS A 141 -12.10 -15.00 -1.04
N ARG A 142 -11.39 -15.07 0.09
CA ARG A 142 -11.77 -15.89 1.25
C ARG A 142 -13.10 -15.47 1.86
N LYS A 143 -13.37 -14.17 1.97
CA LYS A 143 -14.67 -13.64 2.40
C LYS A 143 -15.80 -14.09 1.47
N ASN A 144 -15.60 -13.95 0.16
CA ASN A 144 -16.59 -14.37 -0.84
C ASN A 144 -16.84 -15.88 -0.81
N ALA A 145 -15.78 -16.69 -0.70
CA ALA A 145 -15.91 -18.14 -0.60
C ALA A 145 -16.65 -18.56 0.68
N ARG A 146 -16.37 -17.93 1.84
CA ARG A 146 -17.10 -18.19 3.10
C ARG A 146 -18.60 -17.89 3.00
N ALA A 147 -19.01 -16.98 2.10
CA ALA A 147 -20.42 -16.67 1.88
C ALA A 147 -21.11 -17.70 0.97
N PHE A 148 -20.37 -18.56 0.27
CA PHE A 148 -20.94 -19.56 -0.63
C PHE A 148 -21.64 -20.68 0.17
N PRO A 149 -22.88 -21.08 -0.16
CA PRO A 149 -23.68 -22.01 0.65
C PRO A 149 -22.96 -23.30 1.02
N GLN A 150 -22.38 -23.99 0.03
CA GLN A 150 -21.68 -25.26 0.26
C GLN A 150 -20.45 -25.09 1.17
N VAL A 151 -19.69 -24.01 1.00
CA VAL A 151 -18.51 -23.74 1.83
C VAL A 151 -18.94 -23.39 3.26
N LYS A 152 -20.02 -22.62 3.41
CA LYS A 152 -20.60 -22.28 4.70
C LYS A 152 -21.06 -23.53 5.44
N ASP A 153 -21.73 -24.46 4.76
CA ASP A 153 -22.17 -25.74 5.34
C ASP A 153 -20.97 -26.58 5.79
N ILE A 154 -19.93 -26.70 4.96
CA ILE A 154 -18.69 -27.39 5.33
C ILE A 154 -18.04 -26.75 6.56
N LEU A 155 -17.88 -25.43 6.59
CA LEU A 155 -17.28 -24.72 7.72
C LEU A 155 -18.13 -24.81 9.00
N SER A 156 -19.44 -25.02 8.88
CA SER A 156 -20.31 -25.27 10.05
C SER A 156 -20.06 -26.63 10.70
N VAL A 157 -19.66 -27.64 9.92
CA VAL A 157 -19.27 -28.97 10.42
C VAL A 157 -17.84 -28.94 10.96
N PHE A 158 -16.94 -28.22 10.31
CA PHE A 158 -15.53 -28.11 10.69
C PHE A 158 -15.22 -26.73 11.30
N THR A 159 -15.70 -26.50 12.53
CA THR A 159 -15.75 -25.19 13.20
C THR A 159 -14.40 -24.49 13.45
N ASN A 160 -13.28 -25.21 13.37
CA ASN A 160 -11.92 -24.65 13.49
C ASN A 160 -11.16 -24.57 12.16
N SER A 161 -11.82 -24.92 11.05
CA SER A 161 -11.22 -24.85 9.72
C SER A 161 -11.25 -23.43 9.19
N ARG A 162 -10.23 -23.09 8.38
CA ARG A 162 -10.15 -21.82 7.67
C ARG A 162 -9.77 -22.06 6.22
N ILE A 163 -10.27 -21.20 5.34
CA ILE A 163 -9.82 -21.17 3.95
C ILE A 163 -8.44 -20.54 3.94
N THR A 164 -7.42 -21.27 3.46
CA THR A 164 -6.04 -20.76 3.36
C THR A 164 -5.73 -20.24 1.97
N ASN A 165 -6.18 -20.97 0.93
CA ASN A 165 -5.98 -20.62 -0.47
C ASN A 165 -7.26 -20.90 -1.27
N ILE A 166 -7.45 -20.18 -2.39
CA ILE A 166 -8.53 -20.41 -3.35
C ILE A 166 -7.89 -20.39 -4.74
N GLU A 167 -7.81 -21.58 -5.33
CA GLU A 167 -7.36 -21.79 -6.70
C GLU A 167 -8.57 -22.11 -7.55
N LEU A 168 -8.79 -21.31 -8.59
CA LEU A 168 -9.74 -21.65 -9.63
C LEU A 168 -8.91 -22.24 -10.76
N SER A 169 -9.14 -23.51 -11.07
CA SER A 169 -8.59 -24.07 -12.31
C SER A 169 -9.24 -23.34 -13.48
N ASP A 170 -8.43 -22.86 -14.43
CA ASP A 170 -8.97 -22.42 -15.72
C ASP A 170 -9.64 -23.65 -16.36
N ALA A 171 -10.94 -23.55 -16.61
CA ALA A 171 -11.78 -24.61 -17.16
C ALA A 171 -11.73 -24.63 -18.70
#